data_AF-A0A2L2YKT9-F1
#
_entry.id   AF-A0A2L2YKT9-F1
#
_cell.length_a   1.000
_cell.length_b   1.000
_cell.length_c   1.000
_cell.angle_alpha   90.00
_cell.angle_beta   90.00
_cell.angle_gamma   90.00
#
_symmetry.space_group_name_H-M   'P 1'
#
loop_
_entity.id
_entity.type
_entity.pdbx_description
1 polymer ?
#
loop_
_entity_poly.entity_id
_entity_poly.type
_entity_poly.pdbx_seq_one_letter_code
_entity_poly.pdbx_strand_id
1 'polypeptide(L)'
;QGNNNQYLKTLDDNCTSLSTVSSILLGAGTSASKAFKDLYNLWFDEKGNGTQYLRTLEKEGINLANMSTILGGAGANAAKAFKDLYDLWFDEQGNKKQYLKHFTEKKGREKTFTMYNLSSILGGVGASAKDAFEKLHSVCFNDEGKRTELIDDFYEAGFEPSNLSCMLCKAGVHTSSILKRLHSVCFNDEGKRTKLLDDFYTVGFRPCDLCSIISGAADSLENFHDFCFIGETKKYLNHFLNEEKGFTLSNLCNILHGVRANLCSALKDFHDVCFDGAGSKTQLLADFRKVGFKPSDLSNILSMAGSNAASILRNFHEVYFNQENYLNHFLAKKELFTPKGLSKILHGVGINICPIFEKLHDLCFDKAGNKTKYLNNLIKNNRHEMFNILYKKIRKGPCTTFFDDIPLQQQDIGRIEEDEIDVDDSPIPLSNEEEHMGSGSQDKSSKKQKGSPQRSNSSSHKRKVEEIDSSQKRCNFRKRPKANTLSIF
;
A
#
# COMPACT_ATOMS: atom_id res chain seq x y z
N GLN A 1 40.42 12.11 -5.42
CA GLN A 1 39.10 12.77 -5.23
C GLN A 1 38.45 13.10 -6.59
N GLY A 2 38.09 12.10 -7.42
CA GLY A 2 37.47 12.34 -8.74
C GLY A 2 36.32 11.40 -9.15
N ASN A 3 36.18 10.21 -8.52
CA ASN A 3 35.23 9.17 -8.97
C ASN A 3 33.81 9.26 -8.38
N ASN A 4 33.59 9.95 -7.25
CA ASN A 4 32.26 9.97 -6.63
C ASN A 4 31.20 10.63 -7.52
N ASN A 5 31.60 11.60 -8.35
CA ASN A 5 30.69 12.30 -9.24
C ASN A 5 30.27 11.44 -10.44
N GLN A 6 31.12 10.47 -10.85
CA GLN A 6 30.83 9.60 -11.99
C GLN A 6 29.81 8.51 -11.62
N TYR A 7 29.94 7.86 -10.46
CA TYR A 7 28.99 6.82 -10.02
C TYR A 7 27.57 7.36 -9.88
N LEU A 8 27.42 8.51 -9.22
CA LEU A 8 26.11 9.13 -9.01
C LEU A 8 25.52 9.61 -10.34
N LYS A 9 26.33 10.25 -11.19
CA LYS A 9 25.89 10.65 -12.53
C LYS A 9 25.42 9.45 -13.37
N THR A 10 26.14 8.33 -13.35
CA THR A 10 25.71 7.12 -14.05
C THR A 10 24.39 6.57 -13.50
N LEU A 11 24.18 6.59 -12.18
CA LEU A 11 22.90 6.16 -11.59
C LEU A 11 21.75 7.07 -12.03
N ASP A 12 21.95 8.39 -12.04
CA ASP A 12 20.97 9.38 -12.48
C ASP A 12 20.65 9.22 -13.97
N ASP A 13 21.67 9.12 -14.83
CA ASP A 13 21.55 8.95 -16.28
C ASP A 13 20.78 7.66 -16.65
N ASN A 14 20.87 6.62 -15.82
CA ASN A 14 20.17 5.33 -16.00
C ASN A 14 18.88 5.23 -15.18
N CYS A 15 18.30 6.35 -14.76
CA CYS A 15 17.05 6.42 -13.98
C CYS A 15 17.04 5.54 -12.71
N THR A 16 18.20 5.26 -12.15
CA THR A 16 18.36 4.44 -10.95
C THR A 16 18.45 5.36 -9.74
N SER A 17 17.33 5.49 -9.01
CA SER A 17 17.32 6.30 -7.79
C SER A 17 18.33 5.82 -6.76
N LEU A 18 19.03 6.74 -6.10
CA LEU A 18 19.87 6.46 -4.93
C LEU A 18 19.08 5.72 -3.82
N SER A 19 17.76 5.91 -3.75
CA SER A 19 16.88 5.17 -2.83
C SER A 19 16.88 3.66 -3.13
N THR A 20 16.95 3.27 -4.40
CA THR A 20 17.01 1.87 -4.85
C THR A 20 18.28 1.20 -4.32
N VAL A 21 19.42 1.87 -4.45
CA VAL A 21 20.71 1.37 -3.95
C VAL A 21 20.73 1.34 -2.43
N SER A 22 20.31 2.42 -1.80
CA SER A 22 20.28 2.55 -0.34
C SER A 22 19.40 1.49 0.32
N SER A 23 18.27 1.15 -0.28
CA SER A 23 17.38 0.07 0.20
C SER A 23 18.09 -1.29 0.20
N ILE A 24 18.83 -1.62 -0.85
CA ILE A 24 19.57 -2.89 -0.95
C ILE A 24 20.72 -2.92 0.07
N LEU A 25 21.46 -1.82 0.18
CA LEU A 25 22.63 -1.70 1.06
C LEU A 25 22.27 -1.44 2.54
N LEU A 26 20.99 -1.36 2.88
CA LEU A 26 20.54 -1.18 4.26
C LEU A 26 21.16 -2.27 5.15
N GLY A 27 21.83 -1.84 6.24
CA GLY A 27 22.53 -2.74 7.15
C GLY A 27 23.97 -3.11 6.74
N ALA A 28 24.54 -2.52 5.69
CA ALA A 28 25.93 -2.78 5.29
C ALA A 28 26.99 -2.24 6.25
N GLY A 29 26.65 -1.27 7.11
CA GLY A 29 27.55 -0.70 8.12
C GLY A 29 28.88 -0.22 7.53
N THR A 30 30.00 -0.58 8.18
CA THR A 30 31.36 -0.24 7.73
C THR A 30 31.72 -0.83 6.36
N SER A 31 30.97 -1.82 5.87
CA SER A 31 31.17 -2.42 4.55
C SER A 31 30.40 -1.70 3.43
N ALA A 32 29.65 -0.64 3.73
CA ALA A 32 28.78 0.04 2.75
C ALA A 32 29.51 0.48 1.47
N SER A 33 30.71 1.06 1.59
CA SER A 33 31.49 1.51 0.43
C SER A 33 31.89 0.35 -0.48
N LYS A 34 32.33 -0.78 0.11
CA LYS A 34 32.67 -1.99 -0.64
C LYS A 34 31.43 -2.62 -1.28
N ALA A 35 30.36 -2.77 -0.50
CA ALA A 35 29.10 -3.35 -0.98
C ALA A 35 28.47 -2.53 -2.12
N PHE A 36 28.55 -1.20 -2.04
CA PHE A 36 28.16 -0.30 -3.12
C PHE A 36 28.98 -0.55 -4.38
N LYS A 37 30.31 -0.55 -4.27
CA LYS A 37 31.20 -0.77 -5.43
C LYS A 37 30.98 -2.14 -6.06
N ASP A 38 30.89 -3.19 -5.25
CA ASP A 38 30.68 -4.55 -5.72
C ASP A 38 29.34 -4.68 -6.45
N LEU A 39 28.26 -4.09 -5.93
CA LEU A 39 26.95 -4.08 -6.59
C LEU A 39 26.95 -3.21 -7.85
N TYR A 40 27.57 -2.04 -7.80
CA TYR A 40 27.70 -1.13 -8.94
C TYR A 40 28.42 -1.82 -10.10
N ASN A 41 29.53 -2.52 -9.83
CA ASN A 41 30.32 -3.21 -10.84
C ASN A 41 29.57 -4.41 -11.47
N LEU A 42 28.53 -4.94 -10.81
CA LEU A 42 27.63 -5.90 -11.46
C LEU A 42 26.68 -5.22 -12.43
N TRP A 43 26.32 -3.96 -12.19
CA TRP A 43 25.35 -3.24 -13.01
C TRP A 43 25.99 -2.46 -14.15
N PHE A 44 27.15 -1.87 -13.92
CA PHE A 44 27.81 -0.99 -14.86
C PHE A 44 29.27 -1.38 -15.07
N ASP A 45 29.75 -1.24 -16.31
CA ASP A 45 31.16 -1.33 -16.64
C ASP A 45 31.94 -0.08 -16.19
N GLU A 46 33.26 -0.09 -16.37
CA GLU A 46 34.14 1.03 -16.01
C GLU A 46 33.79 2.34 -16.75
N LYS A 47 33.10 2.27 -17.88
CA LYS A 47 32.66 3.41 -18.68
C LYS A 47 31.26 3.89 -18.28
N GLY A 48 30.61 3.23 -17.32
CA GLY A 48 29.24 3.54 -16.89
C GLY A 48 28.16 2.97 -17.80
N ASN A 49 28.48 2.06 -18.72
CA ASN A 49 27.47 1.38 -19.53
C ASN A 49 26.90 0.19 -18.77
N GLY A 50 25.60 -0.07 -18.93
CA GLY A 50 24.97 -1.26 -18.36
C GLY A 50 25.66 -2.55 -18.83
N THR A 51 25.98 -3.42 -17.88
CA THR A 51 26.53 -4.77 -18.12
C THR A 51 25.46 -5.68 -18.73
N GLN A 52 25.84 -6.92 -19.06
CA GLN A 52 24.87 -7.94 -19.50
C GLN A 52 23.75 -8.15 -18.48
N TYR A 53 24.02 -8.03 -17.17
CA TYR A 53 23.01 -8.20 -16.13
C TYR A 53 21.86 -7.20 -16.29
N LEU A 54 22.17 -5.90 -16.41
CA LEU A 54 21.14 -4.87 -16.60
C LEU A 54 20.41 -5.04 -17.93
N ARG A 55 21.15 -5.27 -19.02
CA ARG A 55 20.55 -5.42 -20.35
C ARG A 55 19.56 -6.58 -20.41
N THR A 56 19.86 -7.70 -19.73
CA THR A 56 18.94 -8.84 -19.62
C THR A 56 17.70 -8.48 -18.80
N LEU A 57 17.87 -7.84 -17.65
CA LEU A 57 16.73 -7.41 -16.82
C LEU A 57 15.80 -6.46 -17.60
N GLU A 58 16.36 -5.47 -18.29
CA GLU A 58 15.63 -4.52 -19.13
C GLU A 58 14.88 -5.20 -20.28
N LYS A 59 15.56 -6.10 -21.01
CA LYS A 59 14.96 -6.90 -22.10
C LYS A 59 13.75 -7.69 -21.61
N GLU A 60 13.81 -8.21 -20.39
CA GLU A 60 12.76 -9.03 -19.78
C GLU A 60 11.72 -8.20 -19.00
N GLY A 61 11.83 -6.87 -19.04
CA GLY A 61 10.90 -5.94 -18.40
C GLY A 61 11.00 -5.93 -16.88
N ILE A 62 12.13 -6.36 -16.31
CA ILE A 62 12.43 -6.35 -14.89
C ILE A 62 13.25 -5.10 -14.58
N ASN A 63 12.70 -4.19 -13.76
CA ASN A 63 13.44 -2.98 -13.41
C ASN A 63 14.23 -3.15 -12.09
N LEU A 64 15.20 -2.28 -11.86
CA LEU A 64 15.99 -2.27 -10.63
C LEU A 64 15.15 -1.98 -9.37
N ALA A 65 13.99 -1.34 -9.50
CA ALA A 65 13.07 -1.15 -8.38
C ALA A 65 12.46 -2.48 -7.90
N ASN A 66 12.14 -3.42 -8.82
CA ASN A 66 11.72 -4.77 -8.47
C ASN A 66 12.84 -5.52 -7.76
N MET A 67 14.07 -5.44 -8.28
CA MET A 67 15.25 -6.05 -7.65
C MET A 67 15.49 -5.47 -6.26
N SER A 68 15.43 -4.15 -6.11
CA SER A 68 15.62 -3.47 -4.82
C SER A 68 14.54 -3.77 -3.81
N THR A 69 13.29 -3.98 -4.26
CA THR A 69 12.21 -4.41 -3.37
C THR A 69 12.52 -5.78 -2.78
N ILE A 70 13.00 -6.74 -3.60
CA ILE A 70 13.35 -8.08 -3.15
C ILE A 70 14.62 -8.06 -2.27
N LEU A 71 15.69 -7.46 -2.80
CA LEU A 71 17.02 -7.42 -2.19
C LEU A 71 17.16 -6.37 -1.07
N GLY A 72 16.07 -5.71 -0.69
CA GLY A 72 16.08 -4.72 0.40
C GLY A 72 16.62 -5.33 1.68
N GLY A 73 17.62 -4.68 2.29
CA GLY A 73 18.30 -5.18 3.49
C GLY A 73 19.36 -6.27 3.23
N ALA A 74 19.81 -6.49 2.00
CA ALA A 74 20.92 -7.41 1.72
C ALA A 74 22.25 -6.94 2.31
N GLY A 75 22.42 -5.63 2.53
CA GLY A 75 23.54 -5.03 3.24
C GLY A 75 24.88 -5.36 2.59
N ALA A 76 25.83 -5.86 3.37
CA ALA A 76 27.17 -6.23 2.88
C ALA A 76 27.16 -7.36 1.81
N ASN A 77 26.08 -8.15 1.75
CA ASN A 77 25.92 -9.25 0.81
C ASN A 77 25.19 -8.86 -0.49
N ALA A 78 24.92 -7.57 -0.71
CA ALA A 78 24.14 -7.08 -1.84
C ALA A 78 24.54 -7.63 -3.21
N ALA A 79 25.84 -7.56 -3.54
CA ALA A 79 26.35 -8.04 -4.82
C ALA A 79 26.15 -9.54 -5.01
N LYS A 80 26.45 -10.33 -3.96
CA LYS A 80 26.24 -11.78 -3.97
C LYS A 80 24.76 -12.13 -4.12
N ALA A 81 23.89 -11.49 -3.34
CA ALA A 81 22.45 -11.73 -3.37
C ALA A 81 21.83 -11.39 -4.73
N PHE A 82 22.27 -10.27 -5.34
CA PHE A 82 21.87 -9.92 -6.71
C PHE A 82 22.28 -10.99 -7.70
N LYS A 83 23.56 -11.40 -7.68
CA LYS A 83 24.09 -12.40 -8.61
C LYS A 83 23.41 -13.77 -8.44
N ASP A 84 23.24 -14.23 -7.21
CA ASP A 84 22.58 -15.50 -6.91
C ASP A 84 21.12 -15.53 -7.40
N LEU A 85 20.38 -14.43 -7.24
CA LEU A 85 19.02 -14.31 -7.75
C LEU A 85 18.99 -14.22 -9.29
N TYR A 86 19.93 -13.48 -9.88
CA TYR A 86 20.06 -13.40 -11.34
C TYR A 86 20.36 -14.78 -11.94
N ASP A 87 21.34 -15.51 -11.40
CA ASP A 87 21.73 -16.84 -11.86
C ASP A 87 20.63 -17.89 -11.62
N LEU A 88 19.71 -17.65 -10.69
CA LEU A 88 18.49 -18.45 -10.54
C LEU A 88 17.51 -18.19 -11.69
N TRP A 89 17.36 -16.93 -12.09
CA TRP A 89 16.40 -16.50 -13.12
C TRP A 89 16.88 -16.66 -14.55
N PHE A 90 18.19 -16.57 -14.80
CA PHE A 90 18.76 -16.51 -16.14
C PHE A 90 19.95 -17.47 -16.31
N ASP A 91 20.12 -17.98 -17.53
CA ASP A 91 21.35 -18.65 -17.93
C ASP A 91 22.45 -17.65 -18.32
N GLU A 92 23.64 -18.15 -18.67
CA GLU A 92 24.79 -17.33 -19.07
C GLU A 92 24.53 -16.51 -20.35
N GLN A 93 23.59 -16.94 -21.20
CA GLN A 93 23.17 -16.24 -22.40
C GLN A 93 22.07 -15.20 -22.13
N GLY A 94 21.58 -15.12 -20.89
CA GLY A 94 20.50 -14.21 -20.48
C GLY A 94 19.10 -14.72 -20.83
N ASN A 95 18.92 -16.02 -21.11
CA ASN A 95 17.59 -16.60 -21.29
C ASN A 95 16.98 -16.99 -19.94
N LYS A 96 15.67 -16.82 -19.81
CA LYS A 96 14.93 -17.22 -18.61
C LYS A 96 15.08 -18.73 -18.33
N LYS A 97 15.42 -19.05 -17.08
CA LYS A 97 15.43 -20.41 -16.52
C LYS A 97 14.05 -20.81 -16.01
N GLN A 98 13.86 -22.12 -15.83
CA GLN A 98 12.57 -22.75 -15.49
C GLN A 98 11.86 -22.06 -14.30
N TYR A 99 12.59 -21.75 -13.22
CA TYR A 99 12.04 -21.05 -12.06
C TYR A 99 11.25 -19.79 -12.39
N LEU A 100 11.83 -18.87 -13.18
CA LEU A 100 11.16 -17.64 -13.56
C LEU A 100 10.12 -17.86 -14.67
N LYS A 101 10.37 -18.81 -15.58
CA LYS A 101 9.42 -19.20 -16.63
C LYS A 101 8.09 -19.67 -16.05
N HIS A 102 8.13 -20.54 -15.04
CA HIS A 102 6.92 -21.10 -14.42
C HIS A 102 6.00 -20.00 -13.86
N PHE A 103 6.56 -18.93 -13.28
CA PHE A 103 5.77 -17.82 -12.77
C PHE A 103 5.24 -16.86 -13.83
N THR A 104 6.00 -16.62 -14.91
CA THR A 104 5.81 -15.45 -15.78
C THR A 104 5.37 -15.78 -17.21
N GLU A 105 5.68 -16.97 -17.71
CA GLU A 105 5.30 -17.38 -19.07
C GLU A 105 3.83 -17.76 -19.13
N LYS A 106 3.09 -17.10 -20.02
CA LYS A 106 1.67 -17.37 -20.21
C LYS A 106 1.48 -18.68 -20.97
N LYS A 107 0.81 -19.64 -20.33
CA LYS A 107 0.31 -20.85 -20.97
C LYS A 107 -1.18 -20.64 -21.32
N GLY A 108 -1.47 -20.28 -22.56
CA GLY A 108 -2.84 -20.07 -23.03
C GLY A 108 -3.57 -18.89 -22.35
N ARG A 109 -4.68 -19.17 -21.66
CA ARG A 109 -5.50 -18.16 -20.94
C ARG A 109 -5.16 -18.03 -19.45
N GLU A 110 -4.11 -18.71 -18.99
CA GLU A 110 -3.74 -18.74 -17.58
C GLU A 110 -3.33 -17.35 -17.06
N LYS A 111 -3.82 -16.99 -15.87
CA LYS A 111 -3.37 -15.80 -15.14
C LYS A 111 -2.04 -16.14 -14.49
N THR A 112 -0.99 -15.41 -14.87
CA THR A 112 0.38 -15.62 -14.36
C THR A 112 0.78 -14.51 -13.39
N PHE A 113 1.77 -14.80 -12.54
CA PHE A 113 2.35 -13.78 -11.68
C PHE A 113 3.16 -12.80 -12.53
N THR A 114 3.09 -11.51 -12.17
CA THR A 114 3.97 -10.48 -12.73
C THR A 114 5.22 -10.31 -11.86
N MET A 115 6.27 -9.66 -12.38
CA MET A 115 7.41 -9.29 -11.53
C MET A 115 7.04 -8.35 -10.39
N TYR A 116 6.04 -7.49 -10.60
CA TYR A 116 5.48 -6.71 -9.50
C TYR A 116 4.95 -7.61 -8.39
N ASN A 117 4.21 -8.66 -8.75
CA ASN A 117 3.68 -9.61 -7.76
C ASN A 117 4.79 -10.33 -7.00
N LEU A 118 5.77 -10.89 -7.70
CA LEU A 118 6.90 -11.58 -7.08
C LEU A 118 7.71 -10.65 -6.18
N SER A 119 7.97 -9.43 -6.64
CA SER A 119 8.70 -8.43 -5.84
C SER A 119 7.91 -7.99 -4.59
N SER A 120 6.59 -7.88 -4.69
CA SER A 120 5.74 -7.58 -3.53
C SER A 120 5.74 -8.72 -2.51
N ILE A 121 5.64 -9.97 -2.96
CA ILE A 121 5.65 -11.16 -2.11
C ILE A 121 7.00 -11.29 -1.38
N LEU A 122 8.07 -11.24 -2.15
CA LEU A 122 9.45 -11.41 -1.68
C LEU A 122 10.07 -10.09 -1.18
N GLY A 123 9.27 -9.08 -0.87
CA GLY A 123 9.79 -7.77 -0.47
C GLY A 123 10.60 -7.85 0.83
N GLY A 124 11.85 -7.37 0.80
CA GLY A 124 12.74 -7.29 1.95
C GLY A 124 13.41 -8.60 2.36
N VAL A 125 13.50 -9.59 1.47
CA VAL A 125 14.21 -10.86 1.76
C VAL A 125 15.73 -10.68 1.80
N GLY A 126 16.25 -9.62 1.20
CA GLY A 126 17.67 -9.26 1.27
C GLY A 126 18.58 -10.37 0.75
N ALA A 127 19.53 -10.80 1.58
CA ALA A 127 20.54 -11.79 1.22
C ALA A 127 19.97 -13.18 0.92
N SER A 128 18.76 -13.51 1.40
CA SER A 128 18.12 -14.82 1.23
C SER A 128 17.17 -14.87 0.01
N ALA A 129 17.32 -13.94 -0.94
CA ALA A 129 16.39 -13.82 -2.06
C ALA A 129 16.25 -15.08 -2.92
N LYS A 130 17.38 -15.73 -3.22
CA LYS A 130 17.40 -16.99 -3.97
C LYS A 130 16.60 -18.08 -3.24
N ASP A 131 16.95 -18.35 -1.99
CA ASP A 131 16.31 -19.41 -1.19
C ASP A 131 14.80 -19.14 -1.00
N ALA A 132 14.42 -17.88 -0.77
CA ALA A 132 13.02 -17.50 -0.62
C ALA A 132 12.24 -17.69 -1.94
N PHE A 133 12.85 -17.40 -3.09
CA PHE A 133 12.25 -17.64 -4.39
C PHE A 133 12.06 -19.14 -4.67
N GLU A 134 13.06 -19.97 -4.38
CA GLU A 134 12.99 -21.43 -4.54
C GLU A 134 11.91 -22.04 -3.62
N LYS A 135 11.83 -21.58 -2.37
CA LYS A 135 10.76 -22.00 -1.42
C LYS A 135 9.37 -21.55 -1.86
N LEU A 136 9.23 -20.38 -2.48
CA LEU A 136 7.96 -19.95 -3.06
C LEU A 136 7.61 -20.80 -4.28
N HIS A 137 8.59 -21.04 -5.17
CA HIS A 137 8.41 -21.88 -6.35
C HIS A 137 7.90 -23.28 -5.99
N SER A 138 8.56 -23.99 -5.06
CA SER A 138 8.17 -25.34 -4.62
C SER A 138 6.76 -25.44 -4.01
N VAL A 139 6.17 -24.34 -3.55
CA VAL A 139 4.77 -24.32 -3.09
C VAL A 139 3.80 -24.10 -4.23
N CYS A 140 4.22 -23.36 -5.25
CA CYS A 140 3.38 -23.00 -6.39
C CYS A 140 3.45 -24.01 -7.54
N PHE A 141 4.59 -24.69 -7.71
CA PHE A 141 4.90 -25.54 -8.86
C PHE A 141 5.73 -26.76 -8.46
N ASN A 142 5.62 -27.82 -9.25
CA ASN A 142 6.59 -28.93 -9.24
C ASN A 142 7.81 -28.61 -10.13
N ASP A 143 8.76 -29.55 -10.19
CA ASP A 143 10.00 -29.40 -10.95
C ASP A 143 9.77 -29.25 -12.47
N GLU A 144 8.67 -29.79 -12.99
CA GLU A 144 8.26 -29.67 -14.40
C GLU A 144 7.52 -28.35 -14.70
N GLY A 145 7.22 -27.56 -13.68
CA GLY A 145 6.44 -26.33 -13.83
C GLY A 145 4.95 -26.54 -14.02
N LYS A 146 4.45 -27.69 -13.60
CA LYS A 146 3.03 -27.91 -13.35
C LYS A 146 2.68 -27.25 -12.02
N ARG A 147 1.59 -26.48 -12.03
CA ARG A 147 1.03 -25.81 -10.86
C ARG A 147 0.57 -26.85 -9.83
N THR A 148 0.72 -26.53 -8.55
CA THR A 148 0.27 -27.37 -7.44
C THR A 148 -1.25 -27.22 -7.24
N GLU A 149 -1.87 -28.26 -6.68
CA GLU A 149 -3.30 -28.24 -6.29
C GLU A 149 -3.59 -27.06 -5.35
N LEU A 150 -2.65 -26.73 -4.46
CA LEU A 150 -2.73 -25.58 -3.58
C LEU A 150 -3.07 -24.27 -4.32
N ILE A 151 -2.41 -24.01 -5.46
CA ILE A 151 -2.69 -22.79 -6.24
C ILE A 151 -3.95 -22.96 -7.08
N ASP A 152 -4.20 -24.16 -7.61
CA ASP A 152 -5.43 -24.46 -8.35
C ASP A 152 -6.67 -24.16 -7.48
N ASP A 153 -6.70 -24.59 -6.22
CA ASP A 153 -7.81 -24.34 -5.29
C ASP A 153 -8.10 -22.85 -5.12
N PHE A 154 -7.06 -22.03 -4.95
CA PHE A 154 -7.22 -20.57 -4.89
C PHE A 154 -7.82 -20.00 -6.18
N TYR A 155 -7.33 -20.46 -7.34
CA TYR A 155 -7.80 -19.94 -8.62
C TYR A 155 -9.23 -20.38 -8.93
N GLU A 156 -9.60 -21.61 -8.57
CA GLU A 156 -10.97 -22.12 -8.66
C GLU A 156 -11.93 -21.39 -7.73
N ALA A 157 -11.46 -20.99 -6.53
CA ALA A 157 -12.20 -20.10 -5.65
C ALA A 157 -12.28 -18.64 -6.16
N GLY A 158 -11.60 -18.30 -7.26
CA GLY A 158 -11.64 -17.00 -7.91
C GLY A 158 -10.57 -16.01 -7.46
N PHE A 159 -9.56 -16.45 -6.70
CA PHE A 159 -8.39 -15.62 -6.40
C PHE A 159 -7.50 -15.49 -7.63
N GLU A 160 -6.95 -14.30 -7.84
CA GLU A 160 -5.96 -14.04 -8.87
C GLU A 160 -4.53 -14.02 -8.30
N PRO A 161 -3.48 -14.18 -9.13
CA PRO A 161 -2.09 -13.99 -8.70
C PRO A 161 -1.86 -12.65 -7.96
N SER A 162 -2.54 -11.59 -8.39
CA SER A 162 -2.49 -10.26 -7.76
C SER A 162 -3.11 -10.25 -6.36
N ASN A 163 -4.14 -11.06 -6.13
CA ASN A 163 -4.80 -11.23 -4.84
C ASN A 163 -3.86 -11.93 -3.85
N LEU A 164 -3.28 -13.06 -4.25
CA LEU A 164 -2.30 -13.78 -3.44
C LEU A 164 -1.07 -12.90 -3.14
N SER A 165 -0.60 -12.16 -4.14
CA SER A 165 0.49 -11.21 -3.96
C SER A 165 0.18 -10.12 -2.95
N CYS A 166 -1.05 -9.63 -2.89
CA CYS A 166 -1.48 -8.63 -1.92
C CYS A 166 -1.48 -9.21 -0.51
N MET A 167 -2.05 -10.40 -0.32
CA MET A 167 -2.08 -11.09 0.98
C MET A 167 -0.70 -11.42 1.53
N LEU A 168 0.21 -11.81 0.63
CA LEU A 168 1.59 -12.21 0.93
C LEU A 168 2.58 -11.03 0.84
N CYS A 169 2.09 -9.78 0.74
CA CYS A 169 2.94 -8.61 0.59
C CYS A 169 3.95 -8.48 1.74
N LYS A 170 5.25 -8.55 1.41
CA LYS A 170 6.39 -8.60 2.35
C LYS A 170 6.38 -9.80 3.29
N ALA A 171 5.75 -10.91 2.91
CA ALA A 171 5.90 -12.18 3.61
C ALA A 171 7.35 -12.69 3.53
N GLY A 172 8.06 -12.36 2.44
CA GLY A 172 9.49 -12.57 2.30
C GLY A 172 9.88 -14.04 2.49
N VAL A 173 10.80 -14.31 3.41
CA VAL A 173 11.30 -15.66 3.71
C VAL A 173 10.21 -16.59 4.29
N HIS A 174 9.12 -16.02 4.82
CA HIS A 174 7.99 -16.77 5.39
C HIS A 174 6.88 -17.04 4.37
N THR A 175 7.00 -16.56 3.14
CA THR A 175 5.95 -16.70 2.11
C THR A 175 5.46 -18.14 1.97
N SER A 176 6.37 -19.10 1.86
CA SER A 176 6.04 -20.52 1.69
C SER A 176 5.18 -21.07 2.84
N SER A 177 5.59 -20.81 4.09
CA SER A 177 4.83 -21.26 5.27
C SER A 177 3.50 -20.54 5.42
N ILE A 178 3.46 -19.24 5.14
CA ILE A 178 2.24 -18.42 5.22
C ILE A 178 1.23 -18.88 4.18
N LEU A 179 1.66 -19.13 2.94
CA LEU A 179 0.78 -19.59 1.86
C LEU A 179 0.21 -20.98 2.15
N LYS A 180 1.01 -21.91 2.69
CA LYS A 180 0.52 -23.23 3.13
C LYS A 180 -0.51 -23.11 4.26
N ARG A 181 -0.23 -22.27 5.25
CA ARG A 181 -1.18 -22.03 6.35
C ARG A 181 -2.47 -21.41 5.83
N LEU A 182 -2.35 -20.39 4.99
CA LEU A 182 -3.49 -19.75 4.34
C LEU A 182 -4.35 -20.75 3.55
N HIS A 183 -3.72 -21.68 2.83
CA HIS A 183 -4.43 -22.74 2.13
C HIS A 183 -5.21 -23.62 3.11
N SER A 184 -4.56 -24.13 4.16
CA SER A 184 -5.19 -25.02 5.16
C SER A 184 -6.39 -24.41 5.90
N VAL A 185 -6.45 -23.08 6.03
CA VAL A 185 -7.59 -22.39 6.66
C VAL A 185 -8.70 -22.10 5.67
N CYS A 186 -8.38 -21.96 4.39
CA CYS A 186 -9.32 -21.67 3.31
C CYS A 186 -9.93 -22.93 2.70
N PHE A 187 -9.20 -24.04 2.69
CA PHE A 187 -9.52 -25.27 1.96
C PHE A 187 -9.29 -26.51 2.82
N ASN A 188 -10.10 -27.54 2.61
CA ASN A 188 -9.89 -28.86 3.20
C ASN A 188 -8.99 -29.75 2.32
N ASP A 189 -8.75 -30.98 2.76
CA ASP A 189 -7.90 -31.94 2.04
C ASP A 189 -8.43 -32.35 0.65
N GLU A 190 -9.69 -32.02 0.32
CA GLU A 190 -10.30 -32.24 -1.00
C GLU A 190 -10.26 -30.98 -1.89
N GLY A 191 -9.58 -29.91 -1.46
CA GLY A 191 -9.55 -28.62 -2.16
C GLY A 191 -10.85 -27.82 -2.08
N LYS A 192 -11.83 -28.26 -1.27
CA LYS A 192 -13.11 -27.56 -1.10
C LYS A 192 -12.98 -26.46 -0.06
N ARG A 193 -13.68 -25.34 -0.29
CA ARG A 193 -13.71 -24.21 0.65
C ARG A 193 -14.15 -24.68 2.04
N THR A 194 -13.43 -24.24 3.05
CA THR A 194 -13.80 -24.42 4.45
C THR A 194 -14.99 -23.51 4.77
N LYS A 195 -15.66 -23.80 5.89
CA LYS A 195 -16.68 -22.91 6.43
C LYS A 195 -16.16 -21.48 6.63
N LEU A 196 -14.91 -21.33 7.04
CA LEU A 196 -14.27 -20.03 7.24
C LEU A 196 -14.34 -19.18 5.97
N LEU A 197 -13.92 -19.74 4.84
CA LEU A 197 -13.97 -19.02 3.56
C LEU A 197 -15.41 -18.86 3.06
N ASP A 198 -16.26 -19.87 3.21
CA ASP A 198 -17.68 -19.81 2.82
C ASP A 198 -18.46 -18.72 3.57
N ASP A 199 -18.19 -18.49 4.85
CA ASP A 199 -18.85 -17.44 5.63
C ASP A 199 -18.56 -16.04 5.03
N PHE A 200 -17.32 -15.77 4.62
CA PHE A 200 -16.95 -14.53 3.93
C PHE A 200 -17.70 -14.37 2.59
N TYR A 201 -17.78 -15.42 1.78
CA TYR A 201 -18.51 -15.38 0.51
C TYR A 201 -20.01 -15.19 0.73
N THR A 202 -20.57 -15.82 1.77
CA THR A 202 -22.00 -15.75 2.10
C THR A 202 -22.44 -14.32 2.40
N VAL A 203 -21.60 -13.54 3.09
CA VAL A 203 -21.89 -12.12 3.35
C VAL A 203 -21.47 -11.18 2.21
N GLY A 204 -20.87 -11.72 1.15
CA GLY A 204 -20.60 -11.00 -0.11
C GLY A 204 -19.16 -10.52 -0.30
N PHE A 205 -18.18 -11.01 0.46
CA PHE A 205 -16.77 -10.72 0.15
C PHE A 205 -16.39 -11.37 -1.17
N ARG A 206 -15.73 -10.61 -2.04
CA ARG A 206 -15.00 -11.17 -3.18
C ARG A 206 -13.54 -11.40 -2.76
N PRO A 207 -12.82 -12.31 -3.44
CA PRO A 207 -11.39 -12.51 -3.22
C PRO A 207 -10.58 -11.22 -3.14
N CYS A 208 -10.84 -10.27 -4.06
CA CYS A 208 -10.13 -9.00 -4.08
C CYS A 208 -10.43 -8.09 -2.86
N ASP A 209 -11.64 -8.13 -2.31
CA ASP A 209 -12.02 -7.39 -1.11
C ASP A 209 -11.27 -7.97 0.11
N LEU A 210 -11.32 -9.30 0.26
CA LEU A 210 -10.63 -10.01 1.33
C LEU A 210 -9.11 -9.80 1.27
N CYS A 211 -8.50 -9.90 0.08
CA CYS A 211 -7.07 -9.70 -0.06
C CYS A 211 -6.62 -8.27 0.23
N SER A 212 -7.47 -7.28 -0.08
CA SER A 212 -7.19 -5.88 0.21
C SER A 212 -7.15 -5.59 1.71
N ILE A 213 -8.06 -6.21 2.48
CA ILE A 213 -8.21 -5.94 3.91
C ILE A 213 -7.12 -6.62 4.74
N ILE A 214 -6.69 -7.83 4.36
CA ILE A 214 -5.58 -8.59 4.99
C ILE A 214 -4.26 -8.47 4.24
N SER A 215 -4.06 -7.38 3.49
CA SER A 215 -2.84 -7.11 2.71
C SER A 215 -1.60 -7.18 3.60
N GLY A 216 -0.68 -8.11 3.29
CA GLY A 216 0.52 -8.40 4.08
C GLY A 216 0.26 -8.96 5.48
N ALA A 217 -0.91 -9.57 5.71
CA ALA A 217 -1.33 -10.18 6.96
C ALA A 217 -2.25 -11.40 6.74
N ALA A 218 -1.95 -12.23 5.72
CA ALA A 218 -2.67 -13.47 5.44
C ALA A 218 -2.87 -14.35 6.70
N ASP A 219 -1.86 -14.35 7.56
CA ASP A 219 -1.79 -15.03 8.85
C ASP A 219 -2.85 -14.61 9.87
N SER A 220 -3.52 -13.47 9.66
CA SER A 220 -4.58 -12.93 10.54
C SER A 220 -5.99 -13.31 10.07
N LEU A 221 -6.13 -14.09 8.99
CA LEU A 221 -7.43 -14.39 8.40
C LEU A 221 -8.37 -15.14 9.36
N GLU A 222 -7.87 -16.13 10.09
CA GLU A 222 -8.66 -16.86 11.12
C GLU A 222 -9.16 -15.92 12.22
N ASN A 223 -8.25 -15.13 12.81
CA ASN A 223 -8.61 -14.15 13.84
C ASN A 223 -9.64 -13.14 13.34
N PHE A 224 -9.56 -12.75 12.06
CA PHE A 224 -10.53 -11.85 11.44
C PHE A 224 -11.88 -12.53 11.21
N HIS A 225 -11.90 -13.79 10.79
CA HIS A 225 -13.12 -14.59 10.68
C HIS A 225 -13.82 -14.71 12.03
N ASP A 226 -13.10 -15.15 13.07
CA ASP A 226 -13.65 -15.29 14.42
C ASP A 226 -14.25 -13.97 14.90
N PHE A 227 -13.53 -12.85 14.68
CA PHE A 227 -14.02 -11.52 15.03
C PHE A 227 -15.33 -11.17 14.31
N CYS A 228 -15.44 -11.46 13.01
CA CYS A 228 -16.58 -11.10 12.18
C CYS A 228 -17.79 -12.04 12.31
N PHE A 229 -17.59 -13.31 12.63
CA PHE A 229 -18.65 -14.33 12.52
C PHE A 229 -18.94 -15.09 13.82
N ILE A 230 -18.05 -15.03 14.81
CA ILE A 230 -18.16 -15.80 16.04
C ILE A 230 -18.38 -14.87 17.24
N GLY A 231 -19.18 -15.34 18.21
CA GLY A 231 -19.37 -14.64 19.49
C GLY A 231 -20.09 -13.29 19.37
N GLU A 232 -19.77 -12.39 20.31
CA GLU A 232 -20.41 -11.07 20.42
C GLU A 232 -19.80 -10.03 19.47
N THR A 233 -18.57 -10.25 19.00
CA THR A 233 -17.85 -9.33 18.11
C THR A 233 -18.44 -9.28 16.70
N LYS A 234 -19.20 -10.30 16.27
CA LYS A 234 -19.88 -10.30 14.97
C LYS A 234 -20.77 -9.07 14.73
N LYS A 235 -21.25 -8.42 15.80
CA LYS A 235 -22.05 -7.19 15.72
C LYS A 235 -21.32 -6.09 14.95
N TYR A 236 -20.00 -6.02 15.06
CA TYR A 236 -19.18 -4.97 14.45
C TYR A 236 -19.31 -4.94 12.92
N LEU A 237 -19.19 -6.09 12.26
CA LEU A 237 -19.41 -6.18 10.82
C LEU A 237 -20.90 -6.06 10.47
N ASN A 238 -21.77 -6.76 11.21
CA ASN A 238 -23.20 -6.82 10.91
C ASN A 238 -23.90 -5.45 10.95
N HIS A 239 -23.51 -4.55 11.86
CA HIS A 239 -24.08 -3.21 11.91
C HIS A 239 -23.83 -2.41 10.63
N PHE A 240 -22.68 -2.60 9.97
CA PHE A 240 -22.44 -1.98 8.66
C PHE A 240 -23.30 -2.59 7.55
N LEU A 241 -23.53 -3.91 7.58
CA LEU A 241 -24.21 -4.65 6.52
C LEU A 241 -25.75 -4.61 6.60
N ASN A 242 -26.31 -4.37 7.78
CA ASN A 242 -27.75 -4.40 8.01
C ASN A 242 -28.49 -3.13 7.57
N GLU A 243 -27.79 -2.10 7.12
CA GLU A 243 -28.40 -0.84 6.69
C GLU A 243 -28.66 -0.85 5.16
N GLU A 244 -29.92 -0.63 4.74
CA GLU A 244 -30.36 -0.60 3.33
C GLU A 244 -29.54 0.36 2.45
N LYS A 245 -28.94 1.40 3.05
CA LYS A 245 -28.04 2.38 2.41
C LYS A 245 -26.74 2.56 3.21
N GLY A 246 -26.29 1.47 3.82
CA GLY A 246 -25.08 1.34 4.63
C GLY A 246 -23.81 1.24 3.82
N PHE A 247 -22.69 1.06 4.53
CA PHE A 247 -21.41 0.78 3.89
C PHE A 247 -21.45 -0.59 3.23
N THR A 248 -20.96 -0.67 2.00
CA THR A 248 -20.72 -1.98 1.36
C THR A 248 -19.42 -2.59 1.87
N LEU A 249 -19.24 -3.90 1.68
CA LEU A 249 -17.98 -4.56 1.99
C LEU A 249 -16.80 -3.94 1.25
N SER A 250 -16.95 -3.61 -0.03
CA SER A 250 -15.90 -2.90 -0.77
C SER A 250 -15.64 -1.50 -0.21
N ASN A 251 -16.64 -0.82 0.37
CA ASN A 251 -16.39 0.44 1.07
C ASN A 251 -15.50 0.23 2.30
N LEU A 252 -15.80 -0.78 3.13
CA LEU A 252 -15.00 -1.11 4.30
C LEU A 252 -13.59 -1.55 3.91
N CYS A 253 -13.44 -2.39 2.87
CA CYS A 253 -12.14 -2.86 2.41
C CYS A 253 -11.27 -1.73 1.83
N ASN A 254 -11.88 -0.74 1.17
CA ASN A 254 -11.16 0.45 0.72
C ASN A 254 -10.69 1.32 1.90
N ILE A 255 -11.50 1.45 2.94
CA ILE A 255 -11.19 2.25 4.13
C ILE A 255 -10.07 1.58 4.94
N LEU A 256 -10.25 0.29 5.23
CA LEU A 256 -9.38 -0.53 6.06
C LEU A 256 -8.29 -1.24 5.24
N HIS A 257 -7.97 -0.72 4.06
CA HIS A 257 -6.90 -1.26 3.23
C HIS A 257 -5.55 -1.15 3.96
N GLY A 258 -4.76 -2.22 3.95
CA GLY A 258 -3.38 -2.20 4.45
C GLY A 258 -3.25 -2.11 5.98
N VAL A 259 -4.31 -2.41 6.74
CA VAL A 259 -4.28 -2.40 8.22
C VAL A 259 -3.36 -3.49 8.80
N ARG A 260 -3.10 -4.56 8.04
CA ARG A 260 -2.28 -5.71 8.46
C ARG A 260 -2.86 -6.36 9.73
N ALA A 261 -2.01 -6.67 10.71
CA ALA A 261 -2.38 -7.39 11.94
C ALA A 261 -3.38 -6.61 12.85
N ASN A 262 -3.57 -5.31 12.62
CA ASN A 262 -4.46 -4.47 13.44
C ASN A 262 -5.91 -4.45 12.92
N LEU A 263 -6.31 -5.44 12.11
CA LEU A 263 -7.56 -5.36 11.36
C LEU A 263 -8.79 -5.33 12.27
N CYS A 264 -8.86 -6.23 13.24
CA CYS A 264 -9.98 -6.32 14.16
C CYS A 264 -10.13 -5.05 15.01
N SER A 265 -9.02 -4.49 15.50
CA SER A 265 -9.05 -3.23 16.26
C SER A 265 -9.45 -2.05 15.38
N ALA A 266 -8.91 -1.93 14.16
CA ALA A 266 -9.30 -0.85 13.24
C ALA A 266 -10.77 -0.92 12.83
N LEU A 267 -11.30 -2.11 12.56
CA LEU A 267 -12.72 -2.30 12.26
C LEU A 267 -13.59 -1.92 13.45
N LYS A 268 -13.20 -2.32 14.67
CA LYS A 268 -13.87 -1.94 15.90
C LYS A 268 -13.85 -0.43 16.13
N ASP A 269 -12.69 0.20 16.01
CA ASP A 269 -12.55 1.64 16.24
C ASP A 269 -13.35 2.45 15.21
N PHE A 270 -13.34 2.00 13.95
CA PHE A 270 -14.15 2.61 12.90
C PHE A 270 -15.65 2.40 13.13
N HIS A 271 -16.04 1.21 13.60
CA HIS A 271 -17.40 0.95 14.06
C HIS A 271 -17.80 1.91 15.18
N ASP A 272 -17.00 2.04 16.24
CA ASP A 272 -17.34 2.83 17.43
C ASP A 272 -17.42 4.35 17.12
N VAL A 273 -16.89 4.80 15.97
CA VAL A 273 -17.14 6.14 15.42
C VAL A 273 -18.50 6.23 14.73
N CYS A 274 -18.92 5.16 14.05
CA CYS A 274 -20.09 5.13 13.18
C CYS A 274 -21.38 4.71 13.91
N PHE A 275 -21.27 3.81 14.88
CA PHE A 275 -22.38 3.18 15.57
C PHE A 275 -22.13 3.06 17.07
N ASP A 276 -23.21 3.03 17.85
CA ASP A 276 -23.18 2.64 19.25
C ASP A 276 -23.17 1.11 19.42
N GLY A 277 -23.15 0.65 20.67
CA GLY A 277 -23.14 -0.78 20.99
C GLY A 277 -24.39 -1.55 20.52
N ALA A 278 -25.51 -0.87 20.29
CA ALA A 278 -26.77 -1.43 19.81
C ALA A 278 -26.89 -1.39 18.27
N GLY A 279 -25.94 -0.75 17.58
CA GLY A 279 -25.94 -0.58 16.13
C GLY A 279 -26.69 0.65 15.65
N SER A 280 -27.09 1.55 16.55
CA SER A 280 -27.66 2.84 16.16
C SER A 280 -26.53 3.77 15.71
N LYS A 281 -26.79 4.59 14.69
CA LYS A 281 -25.79 5.54 14.18
C LYS A 281 -25.43 6.55 15.26
N THR A 282 -24.14 6.84 15.38
CA THR A 282 -23.67 7.97 16.18
C THR A 282 -24.13 9.29 15.54
N GLN A 283 -24.14 10.36 16.33
CA GLN A 283 -24.41 11.71 15.83
C GLN A 283 -23.46 12.08 14.69
N LEU A 284 -22.18 11.70 14.81
CA LEU A 284 -21.16 11.95 13.79
C LEU A 284 -21.56 11.39 12.42
N LEU A 285 -21.93 10.11 12.35
CA LEU A 285 -22.35 9.51 11.09
C LEU A 285 -23.69 10.11 10.62
N ALA A 286 -24.61 10.37 11.55
CA ALA A 286 -25.90 10.97 11.25
C ALA A 286 -25.76 12.36 10.60
N ASP A 287 -24.82 13.20 11.05
CA ASP A 287 -24.55 14.53 10.50
C ASP A 287 -24.10 14.46 9.04
N PHE A 288 -23.15 13.59 8.72
CA PHE A 288 -22.73 13.35 7.33
C PHE A 288 -23.88 12.89 6.45
N ARG A 289 -24.74 11.98 6.95
CA ARG A 289 -25.92 11.53 6.18
C ARG A 289 -26.92 12.65 5.98
N LYS A 290 -27.15 13.49 7.00
CA LYS A 290 -28.09 14.62 6.95
C LYS A 290 -27.71 15.63 5.87
N VAL A 291 -26.41 15.89 5.68
CA VAL A 291 -25.91 16.78 4.62
C VAL A 291 -25.68 16.10 3.27
N GLY A 292 -26.03 14.81 3.15
CA GLY A 292 -26.10 14.09 1.88
C GLY A 292 -24.88 13.25 1.50
N PHE A 293 -23.92 13.03 2.40
CA PHE A 293 -22.85 12.06 2.14
C PHE A 293 -23.41 10.63 2.13
N LYS A 294 -23.05 9.89 1.08
CA LYS A 294 -23.24 8.44 1.04
C LYS A 294 -22.03 7.75 1.68
N PRO A 295 -22.15 6.49 2.14
CA PRO A 295 -21.01 5.78 2.69
C PRO A 295 -19.93 5.54 1.63
N SER A 296 -20.30 5.44 0.35
CA SER A 296 -19.36 5.43 -0.77
C SER A 296 -18.54 6.73 -0.88
N ASP A 297 -19.15 7.87 -0.55
CA ASP A 297 -18.46 9.17 -0.60
C ASP A 297 -17.48 9.29 0.58
N LEU A 298 -17.88 8.85 1.77
CA LEU A 298 -16.99 8.75 2.94
C LEU A 298 -15.85 7.76 2.69
N SER A 299 -16.15 6.59 2.11
CA SER A 299 -15.15 5.59 1.72
C SER A 299 -14.14 6.14 0.70
N ASN A 300 -14.57 7.00 -0.22
CA ASN A 300 -13.63 7.68 -1.13
C ASN A 300 -12.68 8.62 -0.38
N ILE A 301 -13.17 9.39 0.59
CA ILE A 301 -12.36 10.31 1.39
C ILE A 301 -11.36 9.52 2.25
N LEU A 302 -11.87 8.48 2.91
CA LEU A 302 -11.14 7.59 3.82
C LEU A 302 -10.39 6.46 3.10
N SER A 303 -10.26 6.53 1.77
CA SER A 303 -9.57 5.50 0.99
C SER A 303 -8.13 5.33 1.49
N MET A 304 -7.75 4.09 1.80
CA MET A 304 -6.44 3.73 2.38
C MET A 304 -6.12 4.40 3.73
N ALA A 305 -7.14 4.81 4.49
CA ALA A 305 -6.94 5.35 5.83
C ALA A 305 -6.39 4.32 6.82
N GLY A 306 -6.69 3.03 6.60
CA GLY A 306 -6.21 1.93 7.42
C GLY A 306 -6.61 2.10 8.89
N SER A 307 -5.66 1.91 9.81
CA SER A 307 -5.89 2.06 11.25
C SER A 307 -6.27 3.48 11.66
N ASN A 308 -6.02 4.49 10.81
CA ASN A 308 -6.37 5.88 11.08
C ASN A 308 -7.79 6.24 10.62
N ALA A 309 -8.55 5.31 10.05
CA ALA A 309 -9.90 5.60 9.53
C ALA A 309 -10.80 6.29 10.56
N ALA A 310 -10.76 5.81 11.81
CA ALA A 310 -11.56 6.36 12.90
C ALA A 310 -11.16 7.80 13.24
N SER A 311 -9.86 8.06 13.44
CA SER A 311 -9.35 9.39 13.79
C SER A 311 -9.52 10.39 12.65
N ILE A 312 -9.24 9.99 11.41
CA ILE A 312 -9.46 10.83 10.22
C ILE A 312 -10.92 11.22 10.08
N LEU A 313 -11.86 10.29 10.30
CA LEU A 313 -13.29 10.60 10.21
C LEU A 313 -13.75 11.55 11.33
N ARG A 314 -13.24 11.41 12.55
CA ARG A 314 -13.50 12.35 13.66
C ARG A 314 -12.96 13.75 13.35
N ASN A 315 -11.70 13.84 12.96
CA ASN A 315 -11.06 15.12 12.63
C ASN A 315 -11.74 15.78 11.44
N PHE A 316 -12.16 14.98 10.46
CA PHE A 316 -12.95 15.49 9.35
C PHE A 316 -14.28 16.04 9.84
N HIS A 317 -15.04 15.31 10.67
CA HIS A 317 -16.29 15.82 11.24
C HIS A 317 -16.08 17.14 12.00
N GLU A 318 -15.05 17.19 12.86
CA GLU A 318 -14.75 18.37 13.67
C GLU A 318 -14.52 19.62 12.83
N VAL A 319 -13.66 19.56 11.81
CA VAL A 319 -13.38 20.70 10.93
C VAL A 319 -14.55 20.97 9.97
N TYR A 320 -15.17 19.91 9.44
CA TYR A 320 -16.20 20.02 8.42
C TYR A 320 -17.53 20.58 8.98
N PHE A 321 -17.84 20.28 10.24
CA PHE A 321 -19.01 20.79 10.95
C PHE A 321 -18.63 21.85 12.00
N ASN A 322 -17.45 22.47 11.89
CA ASN A 322 -17.02 23.53 12.78
C ASN A 322 -17.90 24.79 12.66
N GLN A 323 -17.74 25.70 13.62
CA GLN A 323 -18.49 26.97 13.65
C GLN A 323 -18.14 27.94 12.51
N GLU A 324 -17.02 27.73 11.81
CA GLU A 324 -16.56 28.59 10.70
C GLU A 324 -17.36 28.35 9.41
N ASN A 325 -18.32 27.42 9.40
CA ASN A 325 -19.29 27.23 8.32
C ASN A 325 -18.69 26.90 6.94
N TYR A 326 -17.43 26.41 6.86
CA TYR A 326 -16.78 26.08 5.59
C TYR A 326 -17.61 25.15 4.72
N LEU A 327 -18.23 24.14 5.33
CA LEU A 327 -19.16 23.27 4.65
C LEU A 327 -20.34 24.01 4.03
N ASN A 328 -20.96 24.90 4.80
CA ASN A 328 -22.14 25.63 4.36
C ASN A 328 -21.82 26.50 3.15
N HIS A 329 -20.59 27.01 3.01
CA HIS A 329 -20.16 27.72 1.79
C HIS A 329 -20.18 26.81 0.55
N PHE A 330 -19.64 25.59 0.66
CA PHE A 330 -19.72 24.61 -0.43
C PHE A 330 -21.17 24.19 -0.72
N LEU A 331 -21.95 23.83 0.30
CA LEU A 331 -23.32 23.34 0.14
C LEU A 331 -24.32 24.43 -0.21
N ALA A 332 -24.03 25.71 0.02
CA ALA A 332 -24.84 26.81 -0.51
C ALA A 332 -24.73 26.90 -2.04
N LYS A 333 -23.66 26.36 -2.64
CA LYS A 333 -23.44 26.31 -4.08
C LYS A 333 -23.71 24.90 -4.64
N LYS A 334 -24.88 24.31 -4.34
CA LYS A 334 -25.25 22.92 -4.71
C LYS A 334 -25.07 22.58 -6.20
N GLU A 335 -25.20 23.56 -7.09
CA GLU A 335 -24.97 23.39 -8.54
C GLU A 335 -23.50 23.18 -8.91
N LEU A 336 -22.58 23.53 -8.01
CA LEU A 336 -21.13 23.46 -8.19
C LEU A 336 -20.50 22.38 -7.32
N PHE A 337 -20.92 22.28 -6.05
CA PHE A 337 -20.35 21.35 -5.08
C PHE A 337 -21.46 20.49 -4.46
N THR A 338 -21.30 19.18 -4.65
CA THR A 338 -22.11 18.15 -3.98
C THR A 338 -21.20 17.33 -3.06
N PRO A 339 -21.73 16.63 -2.05
CA PRO A 339 -20.94 15.70 -1.24
C PRO A 339 -20.09 14.72 -2.08
N LYS A 340 -20.69 14.16 -3.13
CA LYS A 340 -19.99 13.31 -4.12
C LYS A 340 -18.90 14.04 -4.92
N GLY A 341 -19.10 15.32 -5.21
CA GLY A 341 -18.07 16.17 -5.85
C GLY A 341 -16.89 16.42 -4.91
N LEU A 342 -17.18 16.77 -3.67
CA LEU A 342 -16.17 16.98 -2.63
C LEU A 342 -15.40 15.69 -2.33
N SER A 343 -16.06 14.54 -2.26
CA SER A 343 -15.38 13.26 -2.03
C SER A 343 -14.39 12.90 -3.13
N LYS A 344 -14.61 13.36 -4.37
CA LYS A 344 -13.63 13.19 -5.47
C LYS A 344 -12.41 14.07 -5.28
N ILE A 345 -12.61 15.32 -4.86
CA ILE A 345 -11.51 16.26 -4.60
C ILE A 345 -10.67 15.76 -3.41
N LEU A 346 -11.34 15.30 -2.35
CA LEU A 346 -10.74 14.85 -1.10
C LEU A 346 -10.42 13.35 -1.08
N HIS A 347 -10.41 12.69 -2.25
CA HIS A 347 -10.18 11.24 -2.31
C HIS A 347 -8.82 10.83 -1.73
N GLY A 348 -8.81 9.98 -0.71
CA GLY A 348 -7.57 9.43 -0.13
C GLY A 348 -6.61 10.48 0.42
N VAL A 349 -7.11 11.59 0.96
CA VAL A 349 -6.26 12.62 1.60
C VAL A 349 -5.66 12.17 2.92
N GLY A 350 -6.24 11.13 3.54
CA GLY A 350 -5.72 10.48 4.74
C GLY A 350 -5.62 11.42 5.94
N ILE A 351 -4.53 11.30 6.69
CA ILE A 351 -4.25 12.08 7.91
C ILE A 351 -4.20 13.61 7.67
N ASN A 352 -4.05 14.04 6.41
CA ASN A 352 -3.98 15.45 6.03
C ASN A 352 -5.37 16.04 5.72
N ILE A 353 -6.47 15.36 6.06
CA ILE A 353 -7.83 15.80 5.72
C ILE A 353 -8.12 17.24 6.15
N CYS A 354 -7.75 17.63 7.38
CA CYS A 354 -8.01 18.97 7.91
C CYS A 354 -7.28 20.08 7.12
N PRO A 355 -5.92 20.09 7.06
CA PRO A 355 -5.21 21.14 6.34
C PRO A 355 -5.53 21.16 4.84
N ILE A 356 -5.86 20.01 4.24
CA ILE A 356 -6.26 19.95 2.83
C ILE A 356 -7.67 20.52 2.62
N PHE A 357 -8.60 20.29 3.55
CA PHE A 357 -9.95 20.82 3.44
C PHE A 357 -9.99 22.34 3.65
N GLU A 358 -9.23 22.86 4.61
CA GLU A 358 -9.04 24.31 4.80
C GLU A 358 -8.43 24.96 3.57
N LYS A 359 -7.35 24.38 3.02
CA LYS A 359 -6.76 24.85 1.77
C LYS A 359 -7.74 24.81 0.59
N LEU A 360 -8.59 23.79 0.51
CA LEU A 360 -9.63 23.70 -0.51
C LEU A 360 -10.65 24.83 -0.34
N HIS A 361 -11.06 25.09 0.90
CA HIS A 361 -11.95 26.20 1.24
C HIS A 361 -11.34 27.52 0.78
N ASP A 362 -10.13 27.86 1.19
CA ASP A 362 -9.48 29.15 0.89
C ASP A 362 -9.19 29.36 -0.61
N LEU A 363 -9.00 28.27 -1.36
CA LEU A 363 -8.94 28.34 -2.82
C LEU A 363 -10.28 28.71 -3.45
N CYS A 364 -11.39 28.30 -2.85
CA CYS A 364 -12.72 28.41 -3.41
C CYS A 364 -13.49 29.64 -2.89
N PHE A 365 -13.33 29.96 -1.61
CA PHE A 365 -14.11 30.96 -0.89
C PHE A 365 -13.24 31.84 0.02
N ASP A 366 -13.70 33.05 0.27
CA ASP A 366 -13.18 33.86 1.38
C ASP A 366 -13.85 33.46 2.72
N LYS A 367 -13.44 34.09 3.82
CA LYS A 367 -14.02 33.84 5.16
C LYS A 367 -15.53 34.10 5.25
N ALA A 368 -16.09 34.94 4.36
CA ALA A 368 -17.51 35.25 4.32
C ALA A 368 -18.30 34.31 3.38
N GLY A 369 -17.62 33.36 2.72
CA GLY A 369 -18.25 32.41 1.79
C GLY A 369 -18.43 32.95 0.37
N ASN A 370 -17.85 34.09 0.02
CA ASN A 370 -17.87 34.60 -1.34
C ASN A 370 -16.86 33.84 -2.20
N LYS A 371 -17.24 33.56 -3.46
CA LYS A 371 -16.35 32.87 -4.40
C LYS A 371 -15.09 33.70 -4.66
N THR A 372 -13.93 33.06 -4.57
CA THR A 372 -12.67 33.70 -4.95
C THR A 372 -12.62 33.97 -6.47
N LYS A 373 -11.73 34.88 -6.87
CA LYS A 373 -11.40 35.08 -8.29
C LYS A 373 -10.93 33.79 -8.97
N TYR A 374 -10.22 32.95 -8.23
CA TYR A 374 -9.75 31.66 -8.70
C TYR A 374 -10.90 30.72 -9.07
N LEU A 375 -11.87 30.54 -8.16
CA LEU A 375 -13.04 29.71 -8.43
C LEU A 375 -13.89 30.26 -9.59
N ASN A 376 -14.11 31.59 -9.64
CA ASN A 376 -14.85 32.20 -10.75
C ASN A 376 -14.19 31.96 -12.11
N ASN A 377 -12.86 32.06 -12.18
CA ASN A 377 -12.11 31.75 -13.39
C ASN A 377 -12.20 30.27 -13.77
N LEU A 378 -12.14 29.35 -12.80
CA LEU A 378 -12.32 27.91 -13.06
C LEU A 378 -13.72 27.60 -13.59
N ILE A 379 -14.76 28.19 -13.01
CA ILE A 379 -16.14 28.00 -13.47
C ILE A 379 -16.31 28.51 -14.91
N LYS A 380 -15.73 29.66 -15.24
CA LYS A 380 -15.86 30.27 -16.58
C LYS A 380 -15.11 29.49 -17.66
N ASN A 381 -13.88 29.07 -17.37
CA ASN A 381 -12.97 28.58 -18.39
C ASN A 381 -12.78 27.05 -18.38
N ASN A 382 -13.02 26.37 -17.25
CA ASN A 382 -12.65 24.96 -17.05
C ASN A 382 -13.70 24.16 -16.26
N ARG A 383 -14.99 24.45 -16.43
CA ARG A 383 -16.07 23.86 -15.59
C ARG A 383 -16.04 22.33 -15.55
N HIS A 384 -15.78 21.67 -16.68
CA HIS A 384 -15.75 20.21 -16.78
C HIS A 384 -14.55 19.56 -16.08
N GLU A 385 -13.43 20.29 -15.95
CA GLU A 385 -12.20 19.79 -15.34
C GLU A 385 -11.96 20.34 -13.93
N MET A 386 -12.87 21.19 -13.44
CA MET A 386 -12.73 21.93 -12.19
C MET A 386 -12.32 21.04 -11.01
N PHE A 387 -12.99 19.89 -10.81
CA PHE A 387 -12.65 18.97 -9.72
C PHE A 387 -11.27 18.34 -9.87
N ASN A 388 -10.84 18.02 -11.09
CA ASN A 388 -9.49 17.49 -11.33
C ASN A 388 -8.42 18.55 -11.07
N ILE A 389 -8.70 19.80 -11.44
CA ILE A 389 -7.79 20.93 -11.18
C ILE A 389 -7.69 21.18 -9.67
N LEU A 390 -8.81 21.24 -8.95
CA LEU A 390 -8.83 21.41 -7.49
C LEU A 390 -8.15 20.25 -6.78
N TYR A 391 -8.44 19.00 -7.17
CA TYR A 391 -7.79 17.79 -6.66
C TYR A 391 -6.26 17.86 -6.77
N LYS A 392 -5.75 18.30 -7.93
CA LYS A 392 -4.30 18.47 -8.16
C LYS A 392 -3.74 19.65 -7.35
N LYS A 393 -4.46 20.77 -7.29
CA LYS A 393 -3.99 22.00 -6.65
C LYS A 393 -3.84 21.87 -5.14
N ILE A 394 -4.77 21.18 -4.48
CA ILE A 394 -4.68 21.00 -3.01
C ILE A 394 -3.56 20.03 -2.62
N ARG A 395 -3.21 19.07 -3.48
CA ARG A 395 -2.12 18.10 -3.26
C ARG A 395 -0.74 18.61 -3.65
N LYS A 396 -0.65 19.63 -4.51
CA LYS A 396 0.60 20.36 -4.71
C LYS A 396 0.82 21.24 -3.48
N GLY A 397 1.83 20.96 -2.66
CA GLY A 397 2.27 21.90 -1.62
C GLY A 397 2.63 23.28 -2.22
N PRO A 398 2.94 24.30 -1.39
CA PRO A 398 3.88 25.31 -1.89
C PRO A 398 5.08 24.54 -2.43
N CYS A 399 5.54 24.88 -3.63
CA CYS A 399 6.75 24.27 -4.17
C CYS A 399 7.88 24.68 -3.22
N THR A 400 8.28 23.80 -2.29
CA THR A 400 9.69 23.79 -1.89
C THR A 400 10.42 23.25 -3.10
N THR A 401 10.71 24.14 -4.04
CA THR A 401 11.82 24.00 -4.98
C THR A 401 13.09 23.90 -4.14
N PHE A 402 13.36 22.71 -3.58
CA PHE A 402 14.75 22.32 -3.42
C PHE A 402 15.19 21.89 -4.82
N PHE A 403 15.84 22.83 -5.48
CA PHE A 403 16.40 22.77 -6.83
C PHE A 403 15.34 22.76 -7.94
N ASP A 404 15.04 23.96 -8.45
CA ASP A 404 15.31 24.30 -9.85
C ASP A 404 15.14 25.81 -10.04
N ASP A 405 16.06 26.38 -10.84
CA ASP A 405 16.13 27.76 -11.35
C ASP A 405 16.65 28.88 -10.41
N ILE A 406 17.97 28.91 -10.20
CA ILE A 406 18.68 30.21 -10.12
C ILE A 406 19.28 30.48 -11.51
N PRO A 407 18.81 31.52 -12.23
CA PRO A 407 19.52 32.01 -13.40
C PRO A 407 20.85 32.63 -12.96
N LEU A 408 21.95 32.12 -13.50
CA LEU A 408 23.26 32.78 -13.47
C LEU A 408 23.12 34.17 -14.12
N GLN A 409 23.20 35.22 -13.31
CA GLN A 409 23.72 36.50 -13.74
C GLN A 409 24.83 36.94 -12.80
N GLN A 410 25.98 37.19 -13.41
CA GLN A 410 27.17 37.80 -12.83
C GLN A 410 26.80 39.04 -12.02
N GLN A 411 27.37 39.16 -10.82
CA GLN A 411 27.83 40.44 -10.30
C GLN A 411 28.97 40.23 -9.32
N ASP A 412 29.80 41.25 -9.29
CA ASP A 412 31.23 41.22 -9.06
C ASP A 412 31.72 40.92 -7.65
N ILE A 413 32.96 40.44 -7.65
CA ILE A 413 33.89 40.30 -6.55
C ILE A 413 34.10 41.65 -5.84
N GLY A 414 33.93 41.65 -4.53
CA GLY A 414 34.38 42.71 -3.62
C GLY A 414 34.90 42.08 -2.33
N ARG A 415 36.22 42.20 -2.14
CA ARG A 415 37.06 41.84 -0.98
C ARG A 415 36.40 42.02 0.40
N ILE A 416 36.80 41.18 1.35
CA ILE A 416 37.34 41.46 2.71
C ILE A 416 37.86 40.08 3.21
N GLU A 417 39.15 39.81 3.07
CA GLU A 417 40.21 39.94 4.09
C GLU A 417 40.12 38.94 5.24
N GLU A 418 41.22 38.19 5.36
CA GLU A 418 41.57 37.18 6.36
C GLU A 418 41.69 37.81 7.74
N ASP A 419 41.39 37.04 8.78
CA ASP A 419 42.16 37.09 10.03
C ASP A 419 42.21 35.69 10.65
N GLU A 420 43.43 35.28 10.95
CA GLU A 420 43.84 34.08 11.66
C GLU A 420 43.30 34.06 13.10
N ILE A 421 43.28 32.89 13.75
CA ILE A 421 43.93 32.63 15.06
C ILE A 421 43.71 31.17 15.48
N ASP A 422 44.84 30.47 15.50
CA ASP A 422 45.39 29.46 16.39
C ASP A 422 44.58 28.39 17.16
N VAL A 423 45.26 27.25 17.16
CA VAL A 423 45.07 25.96 17.82
C VAL A 423 45.39 26.05 19.33
N ASP A 424 44.68 25.28 20.16
CA ASP A 424 45.33 24.66 21.34
C ASP A 424 44.69 23.32 21.75
N ASP A 425 45.53 22.50 22.36
CA ASP A 425 45.60 21.04 22.43
C ASP A 425 45.10 20.47 23.78
N SER A 426 44.64 19.21 23.74
CA SER A 426 44.72 18.20 24.84
C SER A 426 43.62 18.20 25.97
N PRO A 427 43.51 17.14 26.84
CA PRO A 427 42.52 16.05 26.66
C PRO A 427 41.66 15.70 27.92
N ILE A 428 40.67 14.82 27.70
CA ILE A 428 39.76 14.00 28.58
C ILE A 428 40.05 13.89 30.11
N PRO A 429 39.04 13.64 31.00
CA PRO A 429 38.67 12.24 31.28
C PRO A 429 37.19 11.93 31.62
N LEU A 430 36.91 10.63 31.49
CA LEU A 430 35.74 9.83 31.87
C LEU A 430 35.36 9.94 33.36
N SER A 431 34.08 9.69 33.67
CA SER A 431 33.71 8.94 34.88
C SER A 431 32.45 8.09 34.66
N ASN A 432 32.56 6.85 35.12
CA ASN A 432 31.51 5.84 35.27
C ASN A 432 30.68 6.17 36.51
N GLU A 433 29.44 5.67 36.58
CA GLU A 433 28.94 4.97 37.77
C GLU A 433 27.67 4.17 37.42
N GLU A 434 27.80 2.84 37.53
CA GLU A 434 26.71 1.90 37.74
C GLU A 434 26.22 2.05 39.19
N GLU A 435 24.93 1.86 39.47
CA GLU A 435 24.54 0.98 40.58
C GLU A 435 23.09 0.48 40.50
N HIS A 436 22.96 -0.71 41.05
CA HIS A 436 21.87 -1.68 41.05
C HIS A 436 20.85 -1.45 42.17
N MET A 437 19.83 -2.33 42.19
CA MET A 437 18.93 -2.78 43.29
C MET A 437 17.46 -2.36 43.06
N GLY A 438 16.44 -3.20 43.11
CA GLY A 438 16.35 -4.60 43.52
C GLY A 438 15.05 -4.86 44.27
N SER A 439 14.23 -5.78 43.74
CA SER A 439 13.25 -6.66 44.43
C SER A 439 11.97 -6.09 45.09
N GLY A 440 10.86 -6.84 44.98
CA GLY A 440 9.69 -6.65 45.84
C GLY A 440 8.39 -7.31 45.36
N SER A 441 8.26 -8.62 45.57
CA SER A 441 7.08 -9.49 45.40
C SER A 441 5.76 -8.94 45.99
N GLN A 442 4.60 -9.33 45.42
CA GLN A 442 3.51 -9.96 46.21
C GLN A 442 2.34 -10.49 45.35
N ASP A 443 1.94 -11.71 45.71
CA ASP A 443 0.73 -12.45 45.36
C ASP A 443 -0.57 -11.71 45.65
N LYS A 444 -1.63 -12.01 44.86
CA LYS A 444 -2.93 -12.44 45.41
C LYS A 444 -3.85 -13.04 44.35
N SER A 445 -4.24 -14.28 44.64
CA SER A 445 -5.35 -15.05 44.07
C SER A 445 -6.70 -14.34 44.16
N SER A 446 -7.62 -14.59 43.21
CA SER A 446 -8.96 -15.11 43.53
C SER A 446 -9.84 -15.48 42.32
N LYS A 447 -10.33 -16.73 42.40
CA LYS A 447 -11.68 -17.25 42.09
C LYS A 447 -12.26 -17.19 40.66
N LYS A 448 -12.28 -18.40 40.10
CA LYS A 448 -13.32 -19.01 39.24
C LYS A 448 -14.75 -18.62 39.64
N GLN A 449 -15.59 -18.35 38.65
CA GLN A 449 -16.99 -18.80 38.66
C GLN A 449 -17.39 -19.30 37.26
N LYS A 450 -17.83 -20.57 37.24
CA LYS A 450 -18.47 -21.26 36.12
C LYS A 450 -19.93 -20.79 36.03
N GLY A 451 -20.42 -20.59 34.82
CA GLY A 451 -21.85 -20.43 34.54
C GLY A 451 -22.14 -20.52 33.05
N SER A 452 -22.64 -21.66 32.61
CA SER A 452 -23.29 -21.90 31.31
C SER A 452 -24.26 -23.07 31.53
N PRO A 453 -25.23 -23.35 30.65
CA PRO A 453 -25.83 -22.51 29.60
C PRO A 453 -27.38 -22.56 29.64
N GLN A 454 -28.04 -21.65 28.94
CA GLN A 454 -29.38 -21.94 28.42
C GLN A 454 -29.42 -21.76 26.90
N ARG A 455 -29.76 -22.87 26.25
CA ARG A 455 -30.13 -23.02 24.85
C ARG A 455 -31.44 -22.29 24.59
N SER A 456 -31.54 -21.61 23.46
CA SER A 456 -32.82 -21.45 22.75
C SER A 456 -32.59 -21.60 21.25
N ASN A 457 -33.32 -22.55 20.69
CA ASN A 457 -33.38 -22.96 19.30
C ASN A 457 -34.11 -21.94 18.41
N SER A 458 -33.93 -22.15 17.10
CA SER A 458 -34.80 -21.76 15.98
C SER A 458 -34.67 -20.31 15.51
N SER A 459 -34.77 -19.96 14.23
CA SER A 459 -35.31 -20.69 13.08
C SER A 459 -34.61 -20.24 11.79
N SER A 460 -34.24 -21.20 10.97
CA SER A 460 -33.80 -21.03 9.59
C SER A 460 -34.94 -20.50 8.71
N HIS A 461 -34.74 -19.36 8.04
CA HIS A 461 -35.51 -18.97 6.87
C HIS A 461 -34.59 -18.99 5.65
N LYS A 462 -34.69 -20.07 4.87
CA LYS A 462 -34.15 -20.17 3.51
C LYS A 462 -34.87 -19.13 2.63
N ARG A 463 -34.12 -18.21 2.03
CA ARG A 463 -34.55 -17.53 0.80
C ARG A 463 -33.61 -17.92 -0.33
N LYS A 464 -34.19 -18.59 -1.32
CA LYS A 464 -33.67 -18.67 -2.69
C LYS A 464 -33.55 -17.24 -3.23
N VAL A 465 -32.40 -16.89 -3.79
CA VAL A 465 -32.30 -15.81 -4.79
C VAL A 465 -31.36 -16.29 -5.88
N GLU A 466 -31.83 -16.08 -7.10
CA GLU A 466 -31.33 -16.55 -8.39
C GLU A 466 -30.00 -15.88 -8.77
N GLU A 467 -29.13 -16.66 -9.41
CA GLU A 467 -27.95 -16.20 -10.14
C GLU A 467 -28.38 -15.22 -11.24
N ILE A 468 -27.78 -14.03 -11.23
CA ILE A 468 -27.73 -13.16 -12.41
C ILE A 468 -26.26 -12.89 -12.71
N ASP A 469 -25.79 -13.54 -13.78
CA ASP A 469 -24.54 -13.28 -14.47
C ASP A 469 -24.57 -11.85 -15.05
N SER A 470 -23.58 -11.04 -14.68
CA SER A 470 -23.25 -9.83 -15.43
C SER A 470 -21.74 -9.65 -15.45
N SER A 471 -21.10 -10.53 -16.19
CA SER A 471 -19.75 -10.36 -16.73
C SER A 471 -19.70 -9.22 -17.76
N GLN A 472 -18.55 -8.54 -17.82
CA GLN A 472 -18.05 -7.67 -18.91
C GLN A 472 -18.61 -6.23 -19.03
N LYS A 473 -17.82 -5.25 -18.54
CA LYS A 473 -17.57 -4.01 -19.31
C LYS A 473 -16.08 -3.66 -19.34
N ARG A 474 -15.63 -3.53 -20.59
CA ARG A 474 -14.29 -3.30 -21.11
C ARG A 474 -13.78 -1.88 -20.81
N CYS A 475 -12.46 -1.73 -20.66
CA CYS A 475 -11.70 -0.57 -21.12
C CYS A 475 -10.45 -1.04 -21.87
N ASN A 476 -10.60 -1.22 -23.18
CA ASN A 476 -9.49 -1.41 -24.12
C ASN A 476 -8.94 -0.03 -24.52
N PHE A 477 -7.70 0.27 -24.15
CA PHE A 477 -6.93 1.34 -24.79
C PHE A 477 -6.26 0.79 -26.06
N ARG A 478 -6.84 1.09 -27.23
CA ARG A 478 -6.18 0.95 -28.53
C ARG A 478 -5.13 2.06 -28.67
N LYS A 479 -3.83 1.70 -28.74
CA LYS A 479 -2.79 2.56 -29.31
C LYS A 479 -2.87 2.45 -30.83
N ARG A 480 -3.08 3.56 -31.54
CA ARG A 480 -2.78 3.68 -32.98
C ARG A 480 -1.29 4.09 -33.15
N PRO A 481 -0.58 3.56 -34.15
CA PRO A 481 0.81 3.89 -34.39
C PRO A 481 0.96 5.27 -35.08
N LYS A 482 2.02 6.00 -34.71
CA LYS A 482 2.49 7.20 -35.41
C LYS A 482 3.24 6.77 -36.67
N ALA A 483 2.82 7.28 -37.82
CA ALA A 483 3.60 7.21 -39.06
C ALA A 483 4.66 8.31 -39.03
N ASN A 484 5.93 7.93 -39.22
CA ASN A 484 6.99 8.85 -39.61
C ASN A 484 7.11 8.80 -41.13
N THR A 485 6.90 9.95 -41.76
CA THR A 485 7.22 10.22 -43.15
C THR A 485 8.69 10.63 -43.23
N LEU A 486 9.48 9.97 -44.07
CA LEU A 486 10.83 10.37 -44.44
C LEU A 486 10.79 11.01 -45.84
N SER A 487 11.45 12.17 -45.98
CA SER A 487 12.02 12.86 -47.17
C SER A 487 11.28 12.75 -48.52
N ILE A 488 11.10 13.86 -49.25
CA ILE A 488 12.10 14.34 -50.22
C ILE A 488 11.83 15.83 -50.58
N PHE A 489 12.96 16.56 -50.73
CA PHE A 489 13.21 17.98 -51.05
C PHE A 489 13.08 19.03 -49.93
#